data_AF-I7K9R2-F1
#
_entry.id   AF-I7K9R2-F1
#
_cell.length_a   1.000
_cell.length_b   1.000
_cell.length_c   1.000
_cell.angle_alpha   90.00
_cell.angle_beta   90.00
_cell.angle_gamma   90.00
#
_symmetry.space_group_name_H-M   'P 1'
#
loop_
_entity.id
_entity.type
_entity.pdbx_description
1 polymer ?
#
loop_
_entity_poly.entity_id
_entity_poly.type
_entity_poly.pdbx_seq_one_letter_code
_entity_poly.pdbx_strand_id
1 'polypeptide(L)' 'MEMNIKFAEKLNIAKEKVNENDALKDEFKAAVLELELIRNYINYVDDPDLIEYAIYAEKAIQKRIAYILKKLR' A
#
# COMPACT_ATOMS: atom_id res chain seq x y z
N MET A 1 31.82 26.42 6.61
CA MET A 1 30.59 26.67 5.84
C MET A 1 30.03 25.37 5.23
N GLU A 2 30.86 24.46 4.74
CA GLU A 2 30.45 23.15 4.17
C GLU A 2 29.69 22.20 5.13
N MET A 3 29.98 22.22 6.44
CA MET A 3 29.29 21.35 7.41
C MET A 3 27.79 21.67 7.54
N ASN A 4 27.39 22.93 7.40
CA ASN A 4 25.98 23.34 7.49
C ASN A 4 25.18 22.87 6.26
N ILE A 5 25.83 22.79 5.10
CA ILE A 5 25.20 22.35 3.84
C ILE A 5 24.94 20.83 3.90
N LYS A 6 25.94 20.03 4.29
CA LYS A 6 25.77 18.57 4.46
C LYS A 6 24.72 18.19 5.50
N PHE A 7 24.53 19.01 6.53
CA PHE A 7 23.50 18.79 7.55
C PHE A 7 22.10 19.08 7.01
N ALA A 8 21.93 20.17 6.26
CA ALA A 8 20.66 20.52 5.61
C ALA A 8 20.22 19.47 4.57
N GLU A 9 21.16 18.94 3.78
CA GLU A 9 20.88 17.85 2.82
C GLU A 9 20.37 16.59 3.51
N LYS A 10 21.01 16.18 4.63
CA LYS A 10 20.56 15.02 5.41
C LYS A 10 19.16 15.22 5.99
N LEU A 11 18.83 16.42 6.45
CA LEU A 11 17.50 16.77 6.94
C LEU A 11 16.44 16.67 5.85
N ASN A 12 16.73 17.15 4.64
CA ASN A 12 15.81 17.04 3.50
C ASN A 12 15.57 15.58 3.10
N ILE A 13 16.63 14.78 2.98
CA ILE A 13 16.52 13.34 2.68
C ILE A 13 15.71 12.60 3.75
N ALA A 14 15.91 12.93 5.02
CA ALA A 14 15.13 12.34 6.12
C ALA A 14 13.65 12.73 6.03
N LYS A 15 13.35 14.00 5.69
CA LYS A 15 11.98 14.49 5.54
C LYS A 15 11.27 13.86 4.35
N GLU A 16 11.97 13.70 3.22
CA GLU A 16 11.45 12.99 2.05
C GLU A 16 11.14 11.52 2.37
N LYS A 17 12.04 10.82 3.08
CA LYS A 17 11.79 9.44 3.52
C LYS A 17 10.60 9.31 4.49
N VAL A 18 10.41 10.26 5.39
CA VAL A 18 9.24 10.28 6.28
C VAL A 18 7.96 10.45 5.46
N ASN A 19 7.96 11.36 4.49
CA ASN A 19 6.82 11.57 3.60
C ASN A 19 6.50 10.33 2.75
N GLU A 20 7.52 9.68 2.19
CA GLU A 20 7.38 8.41 1.46
C GLU A 20 6.78 7.30 2.34
N ASN A 21 7.27 7.16 3.57
CA ASN A 21 6.73 6.19 4.52
C ASN A 21 5.28 6.46 4.89
N ASP A 22 4.89 7.72 5.07
CA ASP A 22 3.51 8.07 5.41
C ASP A 22 2.58 7.82 4.20
N ALA A 23 3.03 8.12 2.98
CA ALA A 23 2.32 7.75 1.76
C ALA A 23 2.12 6.23 1.63
N LEU A 24 3.16 5.43 1.90
CA LEU A 24 3.09 3.97 1.89
C LEU A 24 2.14 3.41 2.97
N LYS A 25 2.06 4.03 4.15
CA LYS A 25 1.09 3.64 5.19
C LYS A 25 -0.34 3.91 4.76
N ASP A 26 -0.59 5.04 4.09
CA ASP A 26 -1.93 5.36 3.60
C ASP A 26 -2.33 4.44 2.44
N GLU A 27 -1.41 4.13 1.53
CA GLU A 27 -1.62 3.12 0.50
C GLU A 27 -1.90 1.73 1.10
N PHE A 28 -1.19 1.35 2.16
CA PHE A 28 -1.44 0.11 2.89
C PHE A 28 -2.86 0.07 3.46
N LYS A 29 -3.31 1.13 4.14
CA LYS A 29 -4.68 1.21 4.67
C LYS A 29 -5.73 1.09 3.56
N ALA A 30 -5.52 1.78 2.44
CA ALA A 30 -6.41 1.71 1.29
C ALA A 30 -6.47 0.29 0.70
N ALA A 31 -5.33 -0.39 0.59
CA ALA A 31 -5.27 -1.77 0.11
C ALA A 31 -5.96 -2.76 1.05
N VAL A 32 -5.85 -2.57 2.37
CA VAL A 32 -6.57 -3.39 3.35
C VAL A 32 -8.08 -3.18 3.24
N LEU A 33 -8.54 -1.92 3.11
CA LEU A 33 -9.96 -1.62 2.90
C LEU A 33 -10.48 -2.28 1.62
N GLU A 34 -9.73 -2.19 0.52
CA GLU A 34 -10.09 -2.83 -0.75
C GLU A 34 -10.18 -4.35 -0.63
N LEU A 35 -9.29 -4.97 0.15
CA LEU A 35 -9.33 -6.40 0.44
C LEU A 35 -10.59 -6.80 1.21
N GLU A 36 -11.02 -5.99 2.17
CA GLU A 36 -12.28 -6.22 2.90
C GLU A 36 -13.49 -6.08 1.97
N LEU A 37 -13.48 -5.08 1.10
CA LEU A 37 -14.56 -4.86 0.13
C LEU A 37 -14.71 -6.03 -0.85
N ILE A 38 -13.61 -6.54 -1.42
CA ILE A 38 -13.68 -7.66 -2.37
C ILE A 38 -14.13 -8.96 -1.70
N ARG A 39 -13.73 -9.18 -0.45
CA ARG A 39 -14.19 -10.33 0.35
C ARG A 39 -15.67 -10.23 0.68
N ASN A 40 -16.13 -9.03 1.03
CA ASN A 40 -17.55 -8.79 1.25
C ASN A 40 -18.35 -8.98 -0.04
N TYR A 41 -17.83 -8.51 -1.18
CA TYR A 41 -18.46 -8.64 -2.49
C TYR A 41 -18.81 -10.10 -2.84
N ILE A 42 -17.90 -11.05 -2.56
CA ILE A 42 -18.12 -12.49 -2.79
C ILE A 42 -19.38 -13.00 -2.06
N ASN A 43 -19.75 -12.41 -0.91
CA ASN A 43 -20.93 -12.85 -0.15
C ASN A 43 -22.26 -12.40 -0.76
N TYR A 44 -22.24 -11.51 -1.77
CA TYR A 44 -23.44 -10.90 -2.35
C TYR A 44 -23.63 -11.23 -3.83
N VAL A 45 -22.81 -12.12 -4.39
CA VAL A 45 -22.74 -12.39 -5.81
C VAL A 45 -22.83 -13.90 -6.06
N ASP A 46 -23.79 -14.28 -6.92
CA ASP A 46 -24.03 -15.68 -7.31
C ASP A 46 -23.52 -15.99 -8.74
N ASP A 47 -23.14 -14.96 -9.49
CA ASP A 47 -22.63 -15.12 -10.86
C ASP A 47 -21.21 -15.74 -10.83
N PRO A 48 -20.99 -16.91 -11.47
CA PRO A 48 -19.70 -17.59 -11.47
C PRO A 48 -18.53 -16.74 -12.01
N ASP A 49 -18.76 -15.94 -13.04
CA ASP A 49 -17.72 -15.12 -13.67
C ASP A 49 -17.32 -13.97 -12.73
N LEU A 50 -18.29 -13.40 -12.01
CA LEU A 50 -18.04 -12.36 -11.02
C LEU A 50 -17.35 -12.91 -9.76
N ILE A 51 -17.65 -14.15 -9.36
CA ILE A 51 -16.93 -14.85 -8.29
C ILE A 51 -15.48 -15.10 -8.71
N GLU A 52 -15.26 -15.59 -9.93
CA GLU A 52 -13.92 -15.81 -10.47
C GLU A 52 -13.11 -14.50 -10.50
N TYR A 53 -13.71 -13.43 -11.01
CA TYR A 53 -13.13 -12.09 -10.96
C TYR A 53 -12.72 -11.69 -9.53
N ALA A 54 -13.60 -11.88 -8.55
CA ALA A 54 -13.34 -11.49 -7.17
C ALA A 54 -12.17 -12.27 -6.56
N ILE A 55 -12.03 -13.56 -6.87
CA ILE A 55 -10.89 -14.39 -6.45
C ILE A 55 -9.57 -13.85 -7.03
N TYR A 56 -9.55 -13.48 -8.31
CA TYR A 56 -8.35 -12.91 -8.93
C TYR A 56 -8.00 -11.53 -8.38
N ALA A 57 -9.00 -10.68 -8.16
CA ALA A 57 -8.84 -9.38 -7.53
C ALA A 57 -8.28 -9.51 -6.12
N GLU A 58 -8.81 -10.42 -5.29
CA GLU A 58 -8.30 -10.68 -3.93
C GLU A 58 -6.81 -11.04 -3.95
N LYS A 59 -6.40 -11.97 -4.83
CA LYS A 59 -4.98 -12.37 -4.97
C LYS A 59 -4.09 -11.20 -5.38
N ALA A 60 -4.56 -10.32 -6.26
CA ALA A 60 -3.81 -9.14 -6.68
C ALA A 60 -3.62 -8.15 -5.52
N ILE A 61 -4.69 -7.88 -4.76
CA ILE A 61 -4.65 -6.98 -3.60
C ILE A 61 -3.71 -7.53 -2.52
N GLN A 62 -3.77 -8.83 -2.21
CA GLN A 62 -2.86 -9.47 -1.26
C GLN A 62 -1.38 -9.30 -1.67
N LYS A 63 -1.06 -9.46 -2.96
CA LYS A 63 0.31 -9.21 -3.47
C LYS A 63 0.72 -7.75 -3.32
N ARG A 64 -0.19 -6.80 -3.57
CA ARG A 64 0.06 -5.36 -3.40
C ARG A 64 0.36 -5.03 -1.94
N ILE A 65 -0.43 -5.55 -1.00
CA ILE A 65 -0.21 -5.41 0.44
C ILE A 65 1.17 -5.95 0.84
N ALA A 66 1.53 -7.16 0.38
CA ALA A 66 2.82 -7.76 0.70
C ALA A 66 4.01 -6.93 0.17
N TYR A 67 3.87 -6.33 -1.01
CA TYR A 67 4.85 -5.42 -1.57
C TYR A 67 5.03 -4.14 -0.73
N ILE A 68 3.92 -3.51 -0.33
CA ILE A 68 3.96 -2.29 0.50
C ILE A 68 4.61 -2.60 1.85
N LEU A 69 4.28 -3.73 2.49
CA LEU A 69 4.94 -4.17 3.73
C LEU A 69 6.44 -4.38 3.56
N LYS A 70 6.88 -4.90 2.41
CA LYS A 70 8.31 -5.04 2.11
C LYS A 70 9.00 -3.68 1.96
N LYS A 71 8.29 -2.65 1.51
CA LYS A 71 8.80 -1.28 1.37
C LYS A 71 8.85 -0.51 2.70
N LEU A 72 7.92 -0.80 3.60
CA LEU A 72 7.85 -0.20 4.95
C LEU A 72 8.87 -0.81 5.94
N ARG A 73 9.44 -1.97 5.63
CA ARG A 73 10.42 -2.68 6.45
C ARG A 73 11.85 -2.24 6.16
#